data_AF-A0A7X6VVC2-F1
#
_entry.id   AF-A0A7X6VVC2-F1
#
_cell.length_a   1.000
_cell.length_b   1.000
_cell.length_c   1.000
_cell.angle_alpha   90.00
_cell.angle_beta   90.00
_cell.angle_gamma   90.00
#
_symmetry.space_group_name_H-M   'P 1'
#
loop_
_entity.id
_entity.type
_entity.pdbx_description
1 polymer ?
#
loop_
_entity_poly.entity_id
_entity_poly.type
_entity_poly.pdbx_seq_one_letter_code
_entity_poly.pdbx_strand_id
1 'polypeptide(L)'
;MLTYLALSPHPPMIIPAIGKDRLNDVKDTVLALKKMASNLVDSNPDTVVFLTPHGNVFSDCITALGMPNLYGDLSNFGIRDIALNYKNDISLLKEIGLTAVEKDIDFIIVSEELARSRRLNPYLDHGILVPLYYLKEAGLKEDTSIVAISIGGLPIKSLYS
;
A
#
# COMPACT_ATOMS: atom_id res chain seq x y z
N MET A 1 -12.48 -13.58 2.00
CA MET A 1 -12.41 -13.75 3.47
C MET A 1 -11.19 -12.98 3.96
N LEU A 2 -11.27 -12.29 5.10
CA LEU A 2 -10.09 -11.66 5.70
C LEU A 2 -9.31 -12.73 6.47
N THR A 3 -8.07 -12.99 6.10
CA THR A 3 -7.23 -14.05 6.68
C THR A 3 -6.19 -13.52 7.66
N TYR A 4 -5.78 -12.26 7.50
CA TYR A 4 -4.74 -11.63 8.32
C TYR A 4 -4.90 -10.11 8.33
N LEU A 5 -4.55 -9.47 9.44
CA LEU A 5 -4.46 -8.02 9.56
C LEU A 5 -3.18 -7.66 10.31
N ALA A 6 -2.52 -6.58 9.89
CA ALA A 6 -1.34 -6.05 10.57
C ALA A 6 -1.23 -4.55 10.41
N LEU A 7 -0.53 -3.94 11.36
CA LEU A 7 -0.04 -2.57 11.27
C LEU A 7 1.46 -2.64 10.99
N SER A 8 1.90 -2.03 9.89
CA SER A 8 3.30 -2.04 9.49
C SER A 8 3.92 -0.65 9.59
N PRO A 9 5.12 -0.51 10.19
CA PRO A 9 5.93 0.67 9.93
C PRO A 9 6.33 0.69 8.45
N HIS A 10 6.51 1.90 7.92
CA HIS A 10 6.96 2.12 6.55
C HIS A 10 8.03 3.22 6.36
N PRO A 11 8.90 3.55 7.34
CA PRO A 11 10.00 4.47 7.07
C PRO A 11 11.00 3.80 6.09
N PRO A 12 11.36 4.44 4.96
CA PRO A 12 12.27 3.87 3.97
C PRO A 12 13.63 3.41 4.54
N MET A 13 14.06 4.02 5.65
CA MET A 13 15.30 3.67 6.36
C MET A 13 15.38 2.18 6.76
N ILE A 14 14.26 1.48 6.95
CA ILE A 14 14.31 0.05 7.33
C ILE A 14 14.69 -0.85 6.15
N ILE A 15 14.58 -0.39 4.91
CA ILE A 15 15.04 -1.14 3.73
C ILE A 15 16.57 -1.27 3.79
N PRO A 16 17.15 -2.48 3.69
CA PRO A 16 18.60 -2.68 3.84
C PRO A 16 19.48 -1.82 2.94
N ALA A 17 19.08 -1.63 1.69
CA ALA A 17 19.81 -0.79 0.73
C ALA A 17 19.85 0.69 1.12
N ILE A 18 18.85 1.16 1.89
CA ILE A 18 18.71 2.56 2.34
C ILE A 18 19.33 2.74 3.74
N GLY A 19 18.94 1.90 4.70
CA GLY A 19 19.33 2.02 6.10
C GLY A 19 20.80 1.71 6.39
N LYS A 20 21.36 0.72 5.70
CA LYS A 20 22.75 0.26 5.89
C LYS A 20 23.04 0.05 7.39
N ASP A 21 24.11 0.65 7.92
CA ASP A 21 24.52 0.52 9.32
C ASP A 21 23.47 1.02 10.33
N ARG A 22 22.57 1.93 9.91
CA ARG A 22 21.50 2.47 10.77
C ARG A 22 20.42 1.44 11.09
N LEU A 23 20.38 0.31 10.38
CA LEU A 23 19.48 -0.79 10.73
C LEU A 23 19.78 -1.36 12.12
N ASN A 24 21.01 -1.20 12.62
CA ASN A 24 21.37 -1.63 13.97
C ASN A 24 20.56 -0.89 15.04
N ASP A 25 20.17 0.36 14.78
CA ASP A 25 19.38 1.19 15.70
C ASP A 25 17.90 0.73 15.78
N VAL A 26 17.43 -0.03 14.79
CA VAL A 26 16.02 -0.44 14.63
C VAL A 26 15.89 -1.95 14.38
N LYS A 27 16.86 -2.73 14.85
CA LYS A 27 16.95 -4.18 14.60
C LYS A 27 15.66 -4.92 15.00
N ASP A 28 15.11 -4.60 16.17
CA ASP A 28 13.90 -5.25 16.67
C ASP A 28 12.67 -4.93 15.80
N THR A 29 12.58 -3.70 15.29
CA THR A 29 11.53 -3.29 14.33
C THR A 29 11.63 -4.10 13.04
N VAL A 30 12.84 -4.26 12.49
CA VAL A 30 13.06 -5.03 11.26
C VAL A 30 12.74 -6.51 11.48
N LEU A 31 13.14 -7.09 12.62
CA LEU A 31 12.83 -8.48 12.95
C LEU A 31 11.32 -8.71 13.12
N ALA A 32 10.64 -7.81 13.81
CA ALA A 32 9.18 -7.87 13.97
C ALA A 32 8.46 -7.75 12.62
N LEU A 33 8.94 -6.85 11.74
CA LEU A 33 8.39 -6.66 10.41
C LEU A 33 8.57 -7.91 9.52
N LYS A 34 9.74 -8.54 9.54
CA LYS A 34 9.99 -9.81 8.83
C LYS A 34 9.08 -10.93 9.33
N LYS A 35 8.87 -11.03 10.65
CA LYS A 35 7.95 -12.02 11.23
C LYS A 35 6.50 -11.75 10.82
N MET A 36 6.07 -10.48 10.87
CA MET A 36 4.75 -10.07 10.40
C MET A 36 4.55 -10.44 8.94
N ALA A 37 5.54 -10.17 8.09
CA ALA A 37 5.51 -10.50 6.67
C ALA A 37 5.38 -12.00 6.42
N SER A 38 6.18 -12.83 7.11
CA SER A 38 6.06 -14.30 7.05
C SER A 38 4.64 -14.76 7.40
N ASN A 39 4.10 -14.31 8.53
CA ASN A 39 2.75 -14.69 8.96
C ASN A 39 1.67 -14.28 7.95
N LEU A 40 1.81 -13.10 7.32
CA LEU A 40 0.89 -12.64 6.28
C LEU A 40 0.95 -13.55 5.05
N VAL A 41 2.16 -13.89 4.59
CA VAL A 41 2.35 -14.81 3.46
C VAL A 41 1.80 -16.20 3.78
N ASP A 42 2.04 -16.71 4.98
CA ASP A 42 1.54 -18.01 5.45
C ASP A 42 0.00 -18.07 5.52
N SER A 43 -0.66 -16.92 5.69
CA SER A 43 -2.12 -16.82 5.59
C SER A 43 -2.66 -17.01 4.17
N ASN A 44 -1.76 -17.12 3.18
CA ASN A 44 -2.01 -17.42 1.77
C ASN A 44 -3.08 -16.50 1.11
N PRO A 45 -2.87 -15.17 1.09
CA PRO A 45 -3.86 -14.24 0.54
C PRO A 45 -3.86 -14.23 -1.00
N ASP A 46 -5.07 -14.21 -1.58
CA ASP A 46 -5.25 -13.93 -3.01
C ASP A 46 -5.04 -12.43 -3.32
N THR A 47 -5.34 -11.55 -2.35
CA THR A 47 -5.17 -10.10 -2.47
C THR A 47 -4.73 -9.45 -1.16
N VAL A 48 -3.78 -8.51 -1.24
CA VAL A 48 -3.35 -7.68 -0.11
C VAL A 48 -3.88 -6.25 -0.29
N VAL A 49 -4.69 -5.79 0.66
CA VAL A 49 -5.18 -4.41 0.68
C VAL A 49 -4.28 -3.56 1.57
N PHE A 50 -3.72 -2.50 1.01
CA PHE A 50 -2.91 -1.52 1.73
C PHE A 50 -3.72 -0.26 2.02
N LEU A 51 -3.65 0.19 3.28
CA LEU A 51 -4.12 1.50 3.71
C LEU A 51 -2.90 2.34 4.07
N THR A 52 -2.68 3.47 3.37
CA THR A 52 -1.52 4.33 3.56
C THR A 52 -1.92 5.78 3.87
N PRO A 53 -1.23 6.47 4.80
CA PRO A 53 -1.39 7.91 5.04
C PRO A 53 -0.69 8.80 4.01
N HIS A 54 -0.11 8.20 2.96
CA HIS A 54 0.58 8.91 1.87
C HIS A 54 -0.16 8.71 0.54
N GLY A 55 0.43 9.19 -0.56
CA GLY A 55 -0.13 9.08 -1.90
C GLY A 55 -1.05 10.26 -2.23
N ASN A 56 -2.22 9.98 -2.81
CA ASN A 56 -3.19 11.02 -3.20
C ASN A 56 -4.17 11.28 -2.06
N VAL A 57 -3.71 11.99 -1.03
CA VAL A 57 -4.51 12.28 0.17
C VAL A 57 -5.26 13.61 0.00
N PHE A 58 -6.57 13.58 0.23
CA PHE A 58 -7.46 14.75 0.20
C PHE A 58 -8.16 14.94 1.54
N SER A 59 -8.64 16.14 1.81
CA SER A 59 -9.33 16.48 3.07
C SER A 59 -10.75 15.90 3.18
N ASP A 60 -11.34 15.54 2.05
CA ASP A 60 -12.78 15.28 1.91
C ASP A 60 -13.11 13.94 1.26
N CYS A 61 -12.11 13.15 0.85
CA CYS A 61 -12.35 11.83 0.26
C CYS A 61 -11.21 10.84 0.51
N ILE A 62 -11.55 9.56 0.44
CA ILE A 62 -10.60 8.45 0.34
C ILE A 62 -10.25 8.26 -1.13
N THR A 63 -9.01 7.89 -1.44
CA THR A 63 -8.63 7.58 -2.82
C THR A 63 -7.96 6.22 -2.93
N ALA A 64 -8.00 5.66 -4.13
CA ALA A 64 -7.30 4.43 -4.44
C ALA A 64 -6.75 4.43 -5.86
N LEU A 65 -5.61 3.79 -6.08
CA LEU A 65 -5.01 3.68 -7.41
C LEU A 65 -5.84 2.71 -8.27
N GLY A 66 -6.25 3.16 -9.46
CA GLY A 66 -7.16 2.44 -10.34
C GLY A 66 -6.51 1.75 -11.55
N MET A 67 -5.18 1.81 -11.70
CA MET A 67 -4.51 1.17 -12.83
C MET A 67 -4.52 -0.36 -12.69
N PRO A 68 -4.67 -1.14 -13.78
CA PRO A 68 -4.68 -2.61 -13.72
C PRO A 68 -3.39 -3.23 -13.20
N ASN A 69 -2.26 -2.55 -13.40
CA ASN A 69 -0.97 -2.91 -12.81
C ASN A 69 -0.46 -1.70 -12.03
N LEU A 70 -0.01 -1.95 -10.81
CA LEU A 70 0.50 -0.94 -9.88
C LEU A 70 2.01 -1.04 -9.82
N TYR A 71 2.67 0.07 -10.09
CA TYR A 71 4.12 0.20 -10.10
C TYR A 71 4.58 1.19 -9.05
N GLY A 72 5.73 0.92 -8.44
CA GLY A 72 6.52 1.94 -7.73
C GLY A 72 7.95 1.47 -7.49
N ASP A 73 8.81 2.42 -7.17
CA ASP A 73 10.22 2.18 -6.87
C ASP A 73 10.70 3.06 -5.71
N LEU A 74 11.91 2.77 -5.23
CA LEU A 74 12.55 3.53 -4.15
C LEU A 74 13.56 4.57 -4.67
N SER A 75 13.40 5.05 -5.92
CA SER A 75 14.34 5.99 -6.54
C SER A 75 14.41 7.33 -5.82
N ASN A 76 13.29 7.77 -5.23
CA ASN A 76 13.21 8.96 -4.36
C ASN A 76 14.08 8.85 -3.09
N PHE A 77 14.56 7.64 -2.75
CA PHE A 77 15.47 7.38 -1.65
C PHE A 77 16.86 6.92 -2.12
N GLY A 78 17.17 7.14 -3.41
CA GLY A 78 18.47 6.83 -4.00
C GLY A 78 18.63 5.37 -4.44
N ILE A 79 17.58 4.54 -4.39
CA ILE A 79 17.64 3.13 -4.77
C ILE A 79 16.81 2.88 -6.03
N ARG A 80 17.48 2.66 -7.15
CA ARG A 80 16.81 2.44 -8.45
C ARG A 80 16.52 0.97 -8.75
N ASP A 81 17.23 0.06 -8.09
CA ASP A 81 17.18 -1.36 -8.38
C ASP A 81 16.03 -2.09 -7.66
N ILE A 82 15.31 -1.39 -6.78
CA ILE A 82 14.12 -1.91 -6.10
C ILE A 82 12.90 -1.27 -6.73
N ALA A 83 12.32 -2.01 -7.68
CA ALA A 83 11.04 -1.71 -8.30
C ALA A 83 10.07 -2.88 -8.08
N LEU A 84 8.81 -2.55 -7.81
CA LEU A 84 7.75 -3.51 -7.53
C LEU A 84 6.60 -3.26 -8.51
N ASN A 85 6.07 -4.35 -9.07
CA ASN A 85 4.95 -4.33 -10.00
C ASN A 85 4.00 -5.47 -9.64
N TYR A 86 2.75 -5.13 -9.34
CA TYR A 86 1.71 -6.07 -8.95
C TYR A 86 0.42 -5.80 -9.70
N LYS A 87 -0.35 -6.86 -9.95
CA LYS A 87 -1.72 -6.73 -10.46
C LYS A 87 -2.59 -6.04 -9.42
N ASN A 88 -3.48 -5.18 -9.89
CA ASN A 88 -4.51 -4.57 -9.06
C ASN A 88 -5.75 -5.46 -9.05
N ASP A 89 -6.33 -5.72 -7.88
CA ASP A 89 -7.65 -6.34 -7.83
C ASP A 89 -8.73 -5.28 -8.10
N ILE A 90 -8.94 -5.01 -9.39
CA ILE A 90 -9.91 -4.02 -9.86
C ILE A 90 -11.35 -4.41 -9.49
N SER A 91 -11.64 -5.71 -9.37
CA SER A 91 -12.98 -6.16 -8.98
C SER A 91 -13.23 -5.79 -7.53
N LEU A 92 -12.32 -6.16 -6.63
CA LEU A 92 -12.41 -5.81 -5.22
C LEU A 92 -12.41 -4.29 -5.01
N LEU A 93 -11.54 -3.56 -5.71
CA LEU A 93 -11.46 -2.11 -5.61
C LEU A 93 -12.79 -1.42 -5.96
N LYS A 94 -13.48 -1.89 -7.01
CA LYS A 94 -14.79 -1.36 -7.38
C LYS A 94 -15.84 -1.62 -6.32
N GLU A 95 -15.89 -2.84 -5.76
CA GLU A 95 -16.82 -3.19 -4.68
C GLU A 95 -16.56 -2.36 -3.41
N ILE A 96 -15.30 -2.12 -3.06
CA ILE A 96 -14.92 -1.22 -1.96
C ILE A 96 -15.43 0.20 -2.21
N GLY A 97 -15.21 0.74 -3.42
CA GLY A 97 -15.65 2.09 -3.78
C GLY A 97 -17.17 2.24 -3.77
N LEU A 98 -17.90 1.26 -4.31
CA LEU A 98 -19.37 1.23 -4.27
C LEU A 98 -19.89 1.19 -2.83
N THR A 99 -19.34 0.30 -2.01
CA THR A 99 -19.73 0.16 -0.60
C THR A 99 -19.44 1.44 0.19
N ALA A 100 -18.32 2.12 -0.09
CA ALA A 100 -17.99 3.40 0.55
C ALA A 100 -19.03 4.49 0.22
N VAL A 101 -19.40 4.62 -1.06
CA VAL A 101 -20.42 5.59 -1.49
C VAL A 101 -21.79 5.27 -0.88
N GLU A 102 -22.19 4.01 -0.78
CA GLU A 102 -23.42 3.59 -0.08
C GLU A 102 -23.43 3.94 1.41
N LYS A 103 -22.25 4.17 2.00
CA LYS A 103 -22.05 4.59 3.39
C LYS A 103 -21.80 6.09 3.55
N ASP A 104 -22.10 6.88 2.51
CA ASP A 104 -21.85 8.33 2.46
C ASP A 104 -20.37 8.69 2.69
N ILE A 105 -19.45 7.83 2.22
CA ILE A 105 -18.01 8.08 2.22
C ILE A 105 -17.57 8.37 0.80
N ASP A 106 -17.11 9.60 0.54
CA ASP A 106 -16.56 9.98 -0.76
C ASP A 106 -15.30 9.16 -1.07
N PHE A 107 -15.35 8.43 -2.18
CA PHE A 107 -14.29 7.52 -2.61
C PHE A 107 -13.95 7.73 -4.09
N ILE A 108 -12.68 8.02 -4.37
CA ILE A 108 -12.20 8.28 -5.73
C ILE A 108 -11.22 7.19 -6.16
N ILE A 109 -11.58 6.46 -7.22
CA ILE A 109 -10.64 5.59 -7.94
C ILE A 109 -9.86 6.45 -8.93
N VAL A 110 -8.55 6.58 -8.71
CA VAL A 110 -7.63 7.35 -9.53
C VAL A 110 -7.30 6.56 -10.80
N SER A 111 -7.98 6.87 -11.90
CA SER A 111 -7.67 6.36 -13.23
C SER A 111 -6.45 7.08 -13.83
N GLU A 112 -5.88 6.50 -14.90
CA GLU A 112 -4.78 7.13 -15.64
C GLU A 112 -5.16 8.51 -16.20
N GLU A 113 -6.39 8.64 -16.73
CA GLU A 113 -6.91 9.91 -17.23
C GLU A 113 -7.05 10.95 -16.12
N LEU A 114 -7.57 10.54 -14.96
CA LEU A 114 -7.72 11.43 -13.81
C LEU A 114 -6.36 11.86 -13.28
N ALA A 115 -5.41 10.91 -13.16
CA ALA A 115 -4.05 11.19 -12.75
C ALA A 115 -3.37 12.21 -13.67
N ARG A 116 -3.51 12.05 -14.99
CA ARG A 116 -2.94 12.99 -15.96
C ARG A 116 -3.59 14.37 -15.90
N SER A 117 -4.92 14.43 -15.89
CA SER A 117 -5.67 15.70 -15.95
C SER A 117 -5.56 16.53 -14.66
N ARG A 118 -5.43 15.87 -13.51
CA ARG A 118 -5.34 16.51 -12.19
C ARG A 118 -3.94 16.47 -11.57
N ARG A 119 -2.95 15.96 -12.31
CA ARG A 119 -1.54 15.81 -11.86
C ARG A 119 -1.42 15.00 -10.56
N LEU A 120 -2.20 13.93 -10.44
CA LEU A 120 -2.14 13.01 -9.31
C LEU A 120 -1.03 11.99 -9.53
N ASN A 121 -0.56 11.38 -8.43
CA ASN A 121 0.44 10.32 -8.49
C ASN A 121 -0.23 8.99 -8.89
N PRO A 122 0.14 8.37 -10.02
CA PRO A 122 -0.37 7.05 -10.39
C PRO A 122 0.51 5.89 -9.84
N TYR A 123 1.51 6.16 -9.02
CA TYR A 123 2.47 5.14 -8.57
C TYR A 123 2.32 4.83 -7.08
N LEU A 124 2.73 3.61 -6.69
CA LEU A 124 2.82 3.20 -5.30
C LEU A 124 3.80 4.12 -4.55
N ASP A 125 3.38 4.62 -3.39
CA ASP A 125 4.25 5.38 -2.50
C ASP A 125 5.00 4.48 -1.50
N HIS A 126 5.94 5.09 -0.78
CA HIS A 126 6.79 4.40 0.18
C HIS A 126 6.05 3.74 1.35
N GLY A 127 4.88 4.27 1.73
CA GLY A 127 3.98 3.69 2.70
C GLY A 127 3.51 2.28 2.33
N ILE A 128 3.47 1.98 1.03
CA ILE A 128 3.13 0.66 0.48
C ILE A 128 4.40 -0.10 0.10
N LEU A 129 5.35 0.55 -0.58
CA LEU A 129 6.56 -0.12 -1.08
C LEU A 129 7.41 -0.74 0.02
N VAL A 130 7.50 -0.11 1.19
CA VAL A 130 8.30 -0.63 2.31
C VAL A 130 7.72 -1.95 2.86
N PRO A 131 6.46 -2.04 3.31
CA PRO A 131 5.90 -3.34 3.73
C PRO A 131 5.87 -4.36 2.59
N LEU A 132 5.55 -3.93 1.35
CA LEU A 132 5.50 -4.83 0.20
C LEU A 132 6.88 -5.44 -0.12
N TYR A 133 7.97 -4.70 0.08
CA TYR A 133 9.33 -5.24 -0.03
C TYR A 133 9.54 -6.44 0.89
N TYR A 134 9.12 -6.38 2.15
CA TYR A 134 9.27 -7.49 3.09
C TYR A 134 8.31 -8.64 2.80
N LEU A 135 7.11 -8.36 2.30
CA LEU A 135 6.20 -9.41 1.83
C LEU A 135 6.83 -10.18 0.66
N LYS A 136 7.43 -9.46 -0.31
CA LYS A 136 8.17 -10.07 -1.41
C LYS A 136 9.37 -10.88 -0.91
N GLU A 137 10.15 -10.34 0.03
CA GLU A 137 11.27 -11.05 0.68
C GLU A 137 10.80 -12.33 1.37
N ALA A 138 9.61 -12.31 1.99
CA ALA A 138 9.00 -13.45 2.67
C ALA A 138 8.34 -14.47 1.72
N GLY A 139 8.35 -14.23 0.41
CA GLY A 139 7.81 -15.18 -0.58
C GLY A 139 6.34 -14.98 -0.91
N LEU A 140 5.81 -13.75 -0.83
CA LEU A 140 4.49 -13.42 -1.36
C LEU A 140 4.39 -13.88 -2.83
N LYS A 141 3.32 -14.60 -3.18
CA LYS A 141 3.18 -15.19 -4.50
C LYS A 141 3.10 -14.11 -5.59
N GLU A 142 3.69 -14.41 -6.74
CA GLU A 142 3.72 -13.48 -7.90
C GLU A 142 2.33 -13.22 -8.50
N ASP A 143 1.35 -14.11 -8.25
CA ASP A 143 -0.03 -13.96 -8.69
C ASP A 143 -0.94 -13.28 -7.66
N THR A 144 -0.45 -13.01 -6.44
CA THR A 144 -1.18 -12.21 -5.45
C THR A 144 -1.42 -10.81 -6.01
N SER A 145 -2.67 -10.37 -6.00
CA SER A 145 -3.04 -9.00 -6.38
C SER A 145 -2.93 -8.05 -5.18
N ILE A 146 -2.88 -6.75 -5.44
CA ILE A 146 -2.90 -5.75 -4.37
C ILE A 146 -3.97 -4.69 -4.64
N VAL A 147 -4.43 -4.02 -3.58
CA VAL A 147 -5.23 -2.80 -3.68
C VAL A 147 -4.53 -1.72 -2.86
N ALA A 148 -4.33 -0.53 -3.44
CA ALA A 148 -3.63 0.58 -2.82
C ALA A 148 -4.61 1.72 -2.50
N ILE A 149 -4.92 1.92 -1.23
CA ILE A 149 -5.86 2.94 -0.75
C ILE A 149 -5.12 3.97 0.11
N SER A 150 -5.22 5.23 -0.30
CA SER A 150 -4.79 6.39 0.48
C SER A 150 -5.95 6.83 1.38
N ILE A 151 -5.69 6.97 2.68
CA ILE A 151 -6.70 7.50 3.61
C ILE A 151 -7.02 8.97 3.27
N GLY A 152 -8.22 9.42 3.63
CA GLY A 152 -8.63 10.82 3.54
C GLY A 152 -8.54 11.54 4.89
N GLY A 153 -8.50 12.86 4.86
CA GLY A 153 -8.61 13.75 6.03
C GLY A 153 -10.04 13.86 6.58
N LEU A 154 -10.86 12.82 6.41
CA LEU A 154 -12.25 12.78 6.84
C LEU A 154 -12.37 12.82 8.37
N PRO A 155 -13.53 13.29 8.91
CA PRO A 155 -13.79 13.21 10.34
C PRO A 155 -13.65 11.78 10.85
N ILE A 156 -12.99 11.61 12.01
CA ILE A 156 -12.76 10.28 12.65
C ILE A 156 -14.06 9.48 12.71
N LYS A 157 -15.19 10.11 13.06
CA LYS A 157 -16.47 9.40 13.15
C LYS A 157 -16.87 8.72 11.83
N SER A 158 -16.60 9.35 10.68
CA SER A 158 -16.91 8.78 9.36
C SER A 158 -15.97 7.64 8.96
N LEU A 159 -14.76 7.58 9.53
CA LEU A 159 -13.77 6.53 9.23
C LEU A 159 -13.97 5.24 10.05
N TYR A 160 -14.69 5.31 11.17
CA TYR A 160 -14.80 4.20 12.13
C TYR A 160 -16.25 3.79 12.48
N SER A 161 -17.26 4.35 11.82
CA SER A 161 -18.69 4.01 12.00
C SER A 161 -19.17 2.92 11.06
#